data_AF-A0A7Y0R2T2-F1
#
_entry.id   AF-A0A7Y0R2T2-F1
#
_cell.length_a   1.000
_cell.length_b   1.000
_cell.length_c   1.000
_cell.angle_alpha   90.00
_cell.angle_beta   90.00
_cell.angle_gamma   90.00
#
_symmetry.space_group_name_H-M   'P 1'
#
loop_
_entity.id
_entity.type
_entity.pdbx_description
1 polymer ?
#
loop_
_entity_poly.entity_id
_entity_poly.type
_entity_poly.pdbx_seq_one_letter_code
_entity_poly.pdbx_strand_id
1 'polypeptide(L)'
;DPKQVAQDSDVVFLATAHEVSHDLAPIFLDAGCQVFDLSGAFRVKSDGFYDTFYGFEHQFNNWLDKAAYGLAEWNQEEIKNAPLVAVAGCYPTASQLAIKPLLVDGLLDTQQWPVINATSGVSGAGRKASMTNSFCEVSLQPYGVFNHRHQPEIAQHLGCDVIFTPH
;
A
#
# COMPACT_ATOMS: atom_id res chain seq x y z
N ASP A 1 -7.37 -22.86 -9.65
CA ASP A 1 -7.89 -22.87 -8.27
C ASP A 1 -6.77 -22.43 -7.34
N PRO A 2 -6.94 -21.36 -6.54
CA PRO A 2 -5.93 -20.91 -5.58
C PRO A 2 -5.40 -22.01 -4.66
N LYS A 3 -6.25 -22.95 -4.22
CA LYS A 3 -5.85 -24.05 -3.33
C LYS A 3 -4.89 -25.02 -3.99
N GLN A 4 -5.10 -25.29 -5.29
CA GLN A 4 -4.21 -26.15 -6.06
C GLN A 4 -2.85 -25.47 -6.27
N VAL A 5 -2.85 -24.17 -6.59
CA VAL A 5 -1.60 -23.40 -6.73
C VAL A 5 -0.82 -23.36 -5.43
N ALA A 6 -1.50 -23.24 -4.29
CA ALA A 6 -0.88 -23.21 -2.98
C ALA A 6 -0.10 -24.50 -2.63
N GLN A 7 -0.55 -25.66 -3.10
CA GLN A 7 0.12 -26.94 -2.85
C GLN A 7 1.50 -27.04 -3.52
N ASP A 8 1.70 -26.31 -4.61
CA ASP A 8 2.91 -26.32 -5.42
C ASP A 8 3.76 -25.04 -5.24
N SER A 9 3.43 -24.18 -4.26
CA SER A 9 4.05 -22.86 -4.09
C SER A 9 4.57 -22.63 -2.68
N ASP A 10 5.85 -22.29 -2.55
CA ASP A 10 6.41 -21.77 -1.29
C ASP A 10 6.05 -20.29 -1.08
N VAL A 11 6.04 -19.52 -2.17
CA VAL A 11 5.88 -18.07 -2.17
C VAL A 11 4.88 -17.63 -3.23
N VAL A 12 4.01 -16.69 -2.88
CA VAL A 12 2.97 -16.15 -3.75
C VAL A 12 3.06 -14.63 -3.82
N PHE A 13 3.07 -14.08 -5.04
CA PHE A 13 2.98 -12.65 -5.28
C PHE A 13 1.57 -12.30 -5.79
N LEU A 14 0.86 -11.48 -5.03
CA LEU A 14 -0.48 -11.01 -5.42
C LEU A 14 -0.36 -9.63 -6.08
N ALA A 15 -0.16 -9.63 -7.39
CA ALA A 15 -0.19 -8.44 -8.24
C ALA A 15 -1.64 -8.07 -8.65
N THR A 16 -2.53 -8.06 -7.66
CA THR A 16 -3.99 -7.95 -7.84
C THR A 16 -4.56 -6.69 -7.20
N ALA A 17 -5.83 -6.38 -7.49
CA ALA A 17 -6.56 -5.33 -6.78
C ALA A 17 -6.85 -5.73 -5.33
N HIS A 18 -7.16 -4.75 -4.47
CA HIS A 18 -7.28 -4.96 -3.03
C HIS A 18 -8.40 -5.95 -2.64
N GLU A 19 -9.57 -5.91 -3.28
CA GLU A 19 -10.65 -6.89 -3.00
C GLU A 19 -10.20 -8.32 -3.30
N VAL A 20 -9.52 -8.50 -4.44
CA VAL A 20 -9.00 -9.80 -4.87
C VAL A 20 -7.91 -10.28 -3.91
N SER A 21 -6.98 -9.41 -3.52
CA SER A 21 -5.93 -9.76 -2.56
C SER A 21 -6.49 -10.07 -1.17
N HIS A 22 -7.50 -9.32 -0.70
CA HIS A 22 -8.19 -9.56 0.57
C HIS A 22 -8.79 -10.97 0.61
N ASP A 23 -9.39 -11.43 -0.49
CA ASP A 23 -10.00 -12.76 -0.57
C ASP A 23 -8.98 -13.88 -0.77
N LEU A 24 -7.91 -13.62 -1.53
CA LEU A 24 -6.93 -14.65 -1.91
C LEU A 24 -5.81 -14.85 -0.88
N ALA A 25 -5.29 -13.79 -0.28
CA ALA A 25 -4.14 -13.89 0.62
C ALA A 25 -4.37 -14.88 1.77
N PRO A 26 -5.52 -14.88 2.48
CA PRO A 26 -5.78 -15.83 3.55
C PRO A 26 -5.74 -17.29 3.08
N ILE A 27 -6.21 -17.58 1.85
CA ILE A 27 -6.20 -18.95 1.30
C ILE A 27 -4.77 -19.48 1.16
N PHE A 28 -3.84 -18.64 0.68
CA PHE A 28 -2.44 -19.01 0.54
C PHE A 28 -1.73 -19.08 1.90
N LEU A 29 -2.01 -18.14 2.81
CA LEU A 29 -1.45 -18.11 4.15
C LEU A 29 -1.87 -19.33 4.99
N ASP A 30 -3.15 -19.71 4.93
CA ASP A 30 -3.70 -20.89 5.62
C ASP A 30 -3.11 -22.20 5.06
N ALA A 31 -2.66 -22.20 3.80
CA ALA A 31 -1.96 -23.31 3.16
C ALA A 31 -0.45 -23.34 3.48
N GLY A 32 0.07 -22.35 4.21
CA GLY A 32 1.47 -22.27 4.61
C GLY A 32 2.39 -21.54 3.63
N CYS A 33 1.87 -20.94 2.56
CA CYS A 33 2.66 -20.13 1.65
C CYS A 33 3.06 -18.80 2.31
N GLN A 34 4.24 -18.29 1.95
CA GLN A 34 4.57 -16.89 2.20
C GLN A 34 3.92 -16.00 1.12
N VAL A 35 3.26 -14.92 1.53
CA VAL A 35 2.53 -14.03 0.61
C VAL A 35 3.15 -12.64 0.59
N PHE A 36 3.42 -12.16 -0.62
CA PHE A 36 3.76 -10.76 -0.91
C PHE A 36 2.59 -10.12 -1.65
N ASP A 37 1.79 -9.32 -0.93
CA ASP A 37 0.66 -8.61 -1.50
C ASP A 37 1.06 -7.22 -1.97
N LEU A 38 0.89 -6.94 -3.27
CA LEU A 38 1.18 -5.63 -3.87
C LEU A 38 -0.02 -4.67 -3.78
N SER A 39 -1.18 -5.17 -3.34
CA SER A 39 -2.38 -4.37 -3.14
C SER A 39 -2.32 -3.53 -1.85
N GLY A 40 -3.39 -2.79 -1.58
CA GLY A 40 -3.57 -2.04 -0.33
C GLY A 40 -4.23 -2.81 0.81
N ALA A 41 -4.61 -4.07 0.60
CA ALA A 41 -5.55 -4.80 1.48
C ALA A 41 -5.04 -5.05 2.91
N PHE A 42 -3.73 -5.12 3.12
CA PHE A 42 -3.13 -5.46 4.43
C PHE A 42 -2.09 -4.43 4.91
N ARG A 43 -2.05 -3.24 4.31
CA ARG A 43 -0.97 -2.26 4.54
C ARG A 43 -1.08 -1.51 5.86
N VAL A 44 -2.29 -1.32 6.38
CA VAL A 44 -2.53 -0.43 7.52
C VAL A 44 -3.36 -1.12 8.59
N LYS A 45 -2.78 -1.24 9.78
CA LYS A 45 -3.45 -1.67 10.99
C LYS A 45 -4.06 -0.45 11.69
N SER A 46 -5.30 -0.11 11.34
CA SER A 46 -6.07 0.92 12.01
C SER A 46 -7.57 0.64 11.84
N ASP A 47 -8.32 0.80 12.92
CA ASP A 47 -9.78 0.67 12.92
C ASP A 47 -10.40 1.65 11.92
N GLY A 48 -11.39 1.19 11.15
CA GLY A 48 -12.12 2.00 10.17
C GLY A 48 -11.34 2.42 8.92
N PHE A 49 -10.05 2.08 8.80
CA PHE A 49 -9.22 2.50 7.66
C PHE A 49 -9.74 1.96 6.32
N TYR A 50 -10.05 0.67 6.26
CA TYR A 50 -10.51 0.03 5.03
C TYR A 50 -11.92 0.47 4.63
N ASP A 51 -12.81 0.66 5.61
CA ASP A 51 -14.16 1.20 5.35
C ASP A 51 -14.06 2.60 4.73
N THR A 52 -13.26 3.48 5.34
CA THR A 52 -13.13 4.88 4.92
C THR A 52 -12.42 5.03 3.57
N PHE A 53 -11.30 4.33 3.35
CA PHE A 53 -10.41 4.62 2.21
C PHE A 53 -10.45 3.57 1.10
N TYR A 54 -11.05 2.41 1.36
CA TYR A 54 -11.18 1.31 0.41
C TYR A 54 -12.63 0.85 0.21
N GLY A 55 -13.58 1.26 1.06
CA GLY A 55 -15.01 0.97 0.90
C GLY A 55 -15.42 -0.45 1.29
N PHE A 56 -14.63 -1.16 2.11
CA PHE A 56 -14.96 -2.50 2.58
C PHE A 56 -14.58 -2.72 4.05
N GLU A 57 -15.33 -3.57 4.74
CA GLU A 57 -15.00 -4.03 6.08
C GLU A 57 -13.96 -5.16 6.01
N HIS A 58 -12.81 -4.98 6.66
CA HIS A 58 -11.72 -5.95 6.62
C HIS A 58 -12.06 -7.19 7.48
N GLN A 59 -12.10 -8.37 6.85
CA GLN A 59 -12.58 -9.61 7.51
C GLN A 59 -11.46 -10.40 8.21
N PHE A 60 -10.20 -10.08 7.95
CA PHE A 60 -9.04 -10.88 8.38
C PHE A 60 -8.10 -10.12 9.34
N ASN A 61 -8.64 -9.59 10.44
CA ASN A 61 -7.87 -8.82 11.42
C ASN A 61 -6.65 -9.58 11.96
N ASN A 62 -6.74 -10.90 12.10
CA ASN A 62 -5.63 -11.77 12.47
C ASN A 62 -4.46 -11.73 11.47
N TRP A 63 -4.74 -11.62 10.17
CA TRP A 63 -3.72 -11.52 9.12
C TRP A 63 -3.21 -10.10 8.98
N LEU A 64 -4.09 -9.11 9.13
CA LEU A 64 -3.71 -7.71 9.19
C LEU A 64 -2.71 -7.43 10.32
N ASP A 65 -2.93 -8.03 11.49
CA ASP A 65 -2.04 -7.94 12.65
C ASP A 65 -0.66 -8.58 12.44
N LYS A 66 -0.59 -9.59 11.57
CA LYS A 66 0.65 -10.33 11.25
C LYS A 66 1.37 -9.79 10.02
N ALA A 67 0.76 -8.87 9.28
CA ALA A 67 1.33 -8.32 8.07
C ALA A 67 2.54 -7.43 8.41
N ALA A 68 3.69 -7.73 7.81
CA ALA A 68 4.81 -6.78 7.79
C ALA A 68 4.58 -5.76 6.68
N TYR A 69 4.66 -4.47 7.00
CA TYR A 69 4.61 -3.42 5.99
C TYR A 69 5.91 -3.42 5.17
N GLY A 70 5.79 -3.61 3.86
CA GLY A 70 6.90 -3.84 2.95
C GLY A 70 7.68 -2.59 2.54
N LEU A 71 8.15 -1.80 3.51
CA LEU A 71 9.15 -0.73 3.32
C LEU A 71 10.52 -1.27 3.79
N ALA A 72 11.25 -1.88 2.86
CA ALA A 72 12.36 -2.78 3.18
C ALA A 72 13.49 -2.14 3.99
N GLU A 73 13.82 -0.88 3.73
CA GLU A 73 14.88 -0.13 4.43
C GLU A 73 14.58 0.07 5.92
N TRP A 74 13.30 -0.02 6.32
CA TRP A 74 12.85 0.29 7.67
C TRP A 74 12.29 -0.91 8.44
N ASN A 75 11.84 -1.95 7.73
CA ASN A 75 11.12 -3.08 8.33
C ASN A 75 11.79 -4.43 8.01
N GLN A 76 13.12 -4.45 7.83
CA GLN A 76 13.87 -5.64 7.42
C GLN A 76 13.63 -6.83 8.36
N GLU A 77 13.61 -6.61 9.67
CA GLU A 77 13.44 -7.69 10.66
C GLU A 77 12.00 -8.21 10.73
N GLU A 78 10.98 -7.36 10.60
CA GLU A 78 9.61 -7.84 10.49
C GLU A 78 9.39 -8.63 9.19
N ILE A 79 9.88 -8.10 8.06
CA ILE A 79 9.74 -8.74 6.73
C ILE A 79 10.38 -10.13 6.72
N LYS A 80 11.55 -10.29 7.35
CA LYS A 80 12.28 -11.56 7.40
C LYS A 80 11.47 -12.69 8.04
N ASN A 81 10.59 -12.37 8.97
CA ASN A 81 9.84 -13.36 9.77
C ASN A 81 8.36 -13.43 9.39
N ALA A 82 7.87 -12.53 8.53
CA ALA A 82 6.44 -12.39 8.27
C ALA A 82 5.94 -13.41 7.23
N PRO A 83 4.83 -14.11 7.52
CA PRO A 83 4.16 -14.95 6.53
C PRO A 83 3.45 -14.09 5.46
N LEU A 84 3.10 -12.84 5.80
CA LEU A 84 2.46 -11.88 4.92
C LEU A 84 3.28 -10.58 4.90
N VAL A 85 3.71 -10.17 3.71
CA VAL A 85 4.32 -8.87 3.46
C VAL A 85 3.36 -8.02 2.63
N ALA A 86 2.85 -6.95 3.22
CA ALA A 86 2.02 -5.97 2.53
C ALA A 86 2.91 -4.91 1.88
N VAL A 87 3.26 -5.11 0.61
CA VAL A 87 4.19 -4.25 -0.12
C VAL A 87 3.63 -2.83 -0.21
N ALA A 88 4.45 -1.85 0.18
CA ALA A 88 4.09 -0.44 0.22
C ALA A 88 3.63 0.09 -1.15
N GLY A 89 2.73 1.08 -1.14
CA GLY A 89 2.31 1.73 -2.38
C GLY A 89 3.45 2.50 -3.05
N CYS A 90 3.36 2.69 -4.38
CA CYS A 90 4.40 3.35 -5.16
C CYS A 90 4.77 4.76 -4.66
N TYR A 91 3.77 5.64 -4.45
CA TYR A 91 4.00 6.96 -3.86
C TYR A 91 4.38 6.87 -2.36
N PRO A 92 3.71 6.04 -1.53
CA PRO A 92 4.11 5.82 -0.14
C PRO A 92 5.59 5.48 0.05
N THR A 93 6.16 4.63 -0.80
CA THR A 93 7.58 4.26 -0.72
C THR A 93 8.49 5.49 -0.85
N ALA A 94 8.35 6.28 -1.92
CA ALA A 94 9.20 7.45 -2.15
C ALA A 94 9.01 8.51 -1.04
N SER A 95 7.76 8.76 -0.65
CA SER A 95 7.43 9.74 0.41
C SER A 95 8.05 9.36 1.75
N GLN A 96 7.93 8.10 2.15
CA GLN A 96 8.45 7.64 3.44
C GLN A 96 9.97 7.58 3.45
N LEU A 97 10.61 7.10 2.38
CA LEU A 97 12.07 7.11 2.29
C LEU A 97 12.66 8.52 2.38
N ALA A 98 11.96 9.53 1.84
CA ALA A 98 12.39 10.92 1.92
C ALA A 98 12.15 11.53 3.31
N ILE A 99 11.00 11.28 3.93
CA ILE A 99 10.54 12.01 5.11
C ILE A 99 10.91 11.30 6.43
N LYS A 100 10.78 9.97 6.48
CA LYS A 100 10.97 9.19 7.71
C LYS A 100 12.31 9.45 8.43
N PRO A 101 13.49 9.49 7.77
CA PRO A 101 14.73 9.79 8.49
C PRO A 101 14.73 11.21 9.08
N LEU A 102 14.15 12.19 8.39
CA LEU A 102 14.07 13.57 8.87
C LEU A 102 13.17 13.70 10.11
N LEU A 103 12.08 12.92 10.18
CA LEU A 103 11.22 12.86 11.36
C LEU A 103 11.91 12.17 12.54
N VAL A 104 12.56 11.02 12.30
CA VAL A 104 13.28 10.28 13.35
C VAL A 104 14.37 11.13 13.99
N ASP A 105 15.08 11.92 13.18
CA ASP A 105 16.15 12.82 13.64
C ASP A 105 15.63 14.19 14.14
N GLY A 106 14.30 14.43 14.12
CA GLY A 106 13.70 15.66 14.62
C GLY A 106 14.03 16.91 13.80
N LEU A 107 14.26 16.77 12.50
CA LEU A 107 14.72 17.83 11.59
C LEU A 107 13.58 18.63 10.93
N LEU A 108 12.32 18.24 11.17
CA LEU A 108 11.15 18.90 10.59
C LEU A 108 10.34 19.62 11.67
N ASP A 109 9.81 20.80 11.34
CA ASP A 109 8.77 21.44 12.14
C ASP A 109 7.44 20.71 11.94
N THR A 110 7.01 19.96 12.95
CA THR A 110 5.78 19.16 12.91
C THR A 110 4.51 19.99 13.04
N GLN A 111 4.60 21.31 13.25
CA GLN A 111 3.44 22.21 13.17
C GLN A 111 3.00 22.49 11.74
N GLN A 112 3.90 22.30 10.77
CA GLN A 112 3.61 22.46 9.35
C GLN A 112 3.64 21.10 8.66
N TRP A 113 2.50 20.68 8.11
CA TRP A 113 2.42 19.40 7.43
C TRP A 113 3.34 19.37 6.20
N PRO A 114 4.15 18.30 6.02
CA PRO A 114 4.88 18.08 4.79
C PRO A 114 3.95 18.10 3.57
N VAL A 115 4.37 18.81 2.51
CA VAL A 115 3.62 18.92 1.26
C VAL A 115 4.27 18.06 0.19
N ILE A 116 3.61 16.96 -0.15
CA ILE A 116 4.08 15.98 -1.12
C ILE A 116 3.32 16.20 -2.44
N ASN A 117 3.99 16.82 -3.40
CA ASN A 117 3.55 16.85 -4.80
C ASN A 117 4.33 15.79 -5.58
N ALA A 118 3.62 14.85 -6.19
CA ALA A 118 4.24 13.75 -6.91
C ALA A 118 3.62 13.57 -8.29
N THR A 119 4.43 13.20 -9.28
CA THR A 119 3.99 12.91 -10.65
C THR A 119 4.35 11.46 -11.01
N SER A 120 3.40 10.70 -11.53
CA SER A 120 3.65 9.34 -12.05
C SER A 120 3.45 9.28 -13.56
N GLY A 121 4.17 8.38 -14.21
CA GLY A 121 3.78 7.91 -15.54
C GLY A 121 2.45 7.14 -15.50
N VAL A 122 1.78 7.04 -16.64
CA VAL A 122 0.43 6.41 -16.75
C VAL A 122 0.41 4.92 -16.40
N SER A 123 1.56 4.24 -16.36
CA SER A 123 1.64 2.82 -15.94
C SER A 123 1.12 2.58 -14.52
N GLY A 124 1.19 3.59 -13.63
CA GLY A 124 0.63 3.52 -12.27
C GLY A 124 -0.90 3.35 -12.24
N ALA A 125 -1.60 3.71 -13.32
CA ALA A 125 -3.05 3.50 -13.43
C ALA A 125 -3.46 2.05 -13.71
N GLY A 126 -2.46 1.18 -13.99
CA GLY A 126 -2.65 -0.23 -14.33
C GLY A 126 -3.01 -0.47 -15.79
N ARG A 127 -2.95 -1.75 -16.21
CA ARG A 127 -3.35 -2.19 -17.56
C ARG A 127 -4.86 -2.31 -17.64
N LYS A 128 -5.53 -1.25 -18.07
CA LYS A 128 -6.98 -1.19 -18.31
C LYS A 128 -7.30 -0.25 -19.46
N ALA A 129 -8.36 -0.52 -20.22
CA ALA A 129 -8.87 0.43 -21.20
C ALA A 129 -9.86 1.38 -20.51
N SER A 130 -9.51 2.66 -20.37
CA SER A 130 -10.38 3.69 -19.81
C SER A 130 -10.09 5.05 -20.44
N MET A 131 -11.05 5.98 -20.39
CA MET A 131 -10.82 7.33 -20.93
C MET A 131 -9.67 8.03 -20.20
N THR A 132 -9.60 7.90 -18.88
CA THR A 132 -8.60 8.61 -18.06
C THR A 132 -7.15 8.19 -18.28
N ASN A 133 -6.89 7.01 -18.88
CA ASN A 133 -5.54 6.56 -19.21
C ASN A 133 -5.32 6.36 -20.72
N SER A 134 -6.24 6.85 -21.56
CA SER A 134 -6.09 6.84 -23.01
C SER A 134 -5.02 7.83 -23.46
N PHE A 135 -4.27 7.51 -24.51
CA PHE A 135 -3.07 8.25 -24.94
C PHE A 135 -3.30 9.76 -25.07
N CYS A 136 -4.37 10.18 -25.74
CA CYS A 136 -4.66 11.60 -25.99
C CYS A 136 -5.26 12.33 -24.78
N GLU A 137 -5.74 11.62 -23.76
CA GLU A 137 -6.35 12.20 -22.56
C GLU A 137 -5.30 12.49 -21.48
N VAL A 138 -4.09 11.92 -21.61
CA VAL A 138 -2.99 12.13 -20.66
C VAL A 138 -2.23 13.40 -21.03
N SER A 139 -2.22 14.35 -20.12
CA SER A 139 -1.33 15.53 -20.12
C SER A 139 -0.65 15.67 -18.76
N LEU A 140 -0.94 16.71 -17.99
CA LEU A 140 -0.53 16.86 -16.59
C LEU A 140 -1.71 17.41 -15.78
N GLN A 141 -2.24 16.61 -14.86
CA GLN A 141 -3.42 16.99 -14.08
C GLN A 141 -3.34 16.39 -12.67
N PRO A 142 -3.58 17.17 -11.61
CA PRO A 142 -3.73 16.60 -10.28
C PRO A 142 -4.99 15.74 -10.19
N TYR A 143 -4.91 14.61 -9.49
CA TYR A 143 -6.05 13.73 -9.26
C TYR A 143 -6.11 13.30 -7.79
N GLY A 144 -7.28 12.83 -7.33
CA GLY A 144 -7.44 12.39 -5.94
C GLY A 144 -7.10 13.45 -4.90
N VAL A 145 -7.25 14.74 -5.24
CA VAL A 145 -6.93 15.85 -4.33
C VAL A 145 -7.75 15.71 -3.05
N PHE A 146 -7.07 15.61 -1.90
CA PHE A 146 -7.64 15.32 -0.58
C PHE A 146 -8.43 14.01 -0.46
N ASN A 147 -8.32 13.09 -1.41
CA ASN A 147 -9.06 11.82 -1.42
C ASN A 147 -8.23 10.62 -1.90
N HIS A 148 -6.93 10.78 -2.16
CA HIS A 148 -6.10 9.67 -2.63
C HIS A 148 -5.74 8.74 -1.46
N ARG A 149 -6.12 7.46 -1.55
CA ARG A 149 -5.89 6.41 -0.52
C ARG A 149 -4.43 6.19 -0.07
N HIS A 150 -3.45 6.74 -0.77
CA HIS A 150 -2.05 6.73 -0.33
C HIS A 150 -1.73 7.81 0.72
N GLN A 151 -2.51 8.89 0.78
CA GLN A 151 -2.32 9.93 1.81
C GLN A 151 -2.43 9.34 3.23
N PRO A 152 -3.49 8.60 3.59
CA PRO A 152 -3.61 8.07 4.94
C PRO A 152 -2.62 6.91 5.20
N GLU A 153 -2.21 6.16 4.18
CA GLU A 153 -1.11 5.18 4.29
C GLU A 153 0.20 5.87 4.69
N ILE A 154 0.57 6.96 4.00
CA ILE A 154 1.77 7.74 4.32
C ILE A 154 1.67 8.32 5.73
N ALA A 155 0.56 8.97 6.07
CA ALA A 155 0.38 9.63 7.35
C ALA A 155 0.47 8.63 8.51
N GLN A 156 -0.19 7.47 8.39
CA GLN A 156 -0.15 6.42 9.40
C GLN A 156 1.27 5.91 9.66
N HIS A 157 2.02 5.58 8.60
CA HIS A 157 3.35 4.97 8.73
C HIS A 157 4.47 5.98 9.09
N LEU A 158 4.23 7.27 8.86
CA LEU A 158 5.09 8.36 9.36
C LEU A 158 4.73 8.79 10.79
N GLY A 159 3.49 8.55 11.23
CA GLY A 159 2.99 9.07 12.49
C GLY A 159 2.77 10.60 12.48
N CYS A 160 2.60 11.20 11.31
CA CYS A 160 2.31 12.63 11.15
C CYS A 160 1.42 12.89 9.94
N ASP A 161 0.57 13.92 10.03
CA ASP A 161 -0.26 14.34 8.89
C ASP A 161 0.59 14.93 7.75
N VAL A 162 0.14 14.68 6.52
CA VAL A 162 0.78 15.19 5.29
C VAL A 162 -0.26 15.68 4.30
N ILE A 163 0.11 16.65 3.48
CA ILE A 163 -0.62 16.96 2.25
C ILE A 163 -0.04 16.09 1.13
N PHE A 164 -0.89 15.36 0.42
CA PHE A 164 -0.47 14.53 -0.72
C PHE A 164 -1.33 14.83 -1.95
N THR A 165 -0.67 15.27 -3.02
CA THR A 165 -1.31 15.60 -4.30
C THR A 165 -0.58 14.86 -5.42
N PRO A 166 -1.13 13.75 -5.92
CA PRO A 166 -0.57 13.07 -7.08
C PRO A 166 -1.03 13.72 -8.39
N HIS A 167 -0.16 13.58 -9.39
CA HIS A 167 -0.33 13.99 -10.77
C HIS A 167 0.02 12.81 -11.69
#